data_AF-A0A5E5Q795-F1
#
_entry.id   AF-A0A5E5Q795-F1
#
_cell.length_a   1.000
_cell.length_b   1.000
_cell.length_c   1.000
_cell.angle_alpha   90.00
_cell.angle_beta   90.00
_cell.angle_gamma   90.00
#
_symmetry.space_group_name_H-M   'P 1'
#
loop_
_entity.id
_entity.type
_entity.pdbx_description
1 polymer ?
#
loop_
_entity_poly.entity_id
_entity_poly.type
_entity_poly.pdbx_seq_one_letter_code
_entity_poly.pdbx_strand_id
1 'polypeptide(L)' 'MDEIKQLKKQTKLMRKKRYYKSKLEPKRSKLLLMHSKGASIAEIQRWLLSERIKVNYSTVYRFIKG' A
#
# COMPACT_ATOMS: atom_id res chain seq x y z
N MET A 1 31.43 -20.84 2.48
CA MET A 1 30.03 -20.88 1.98
C MET A 1 29.22 -19.70 2.53
N ASP A 2 29.77 -18.48 2.40
CA ASP A 2 29.12 -17.25 2.86
C ASP A 2 29.04 -16.19 1.76
N GLU A 3 29.69 -16.43 0.61
CA GLU A 3 29.71 -15.48 -0.51
C GLU A 3 28.29 -15.17 -1.01
N ILE A 4 27.40 -16.17 -1.05
CA ILE A 4 26.00 -15.99 -1.48
C ILE A 4 25.20 -15.11 -0.51
N LYS A 5 25.46 -15.22 0.80
CA LYS A 5 24.79 -14.37 1.81
C LYS A 5 25.27 -12.93 1.72
N GLN A 6 26.57 -12.71 1.52
CA GLN A 6 27.15 -11.39 1.34
C GLN A 6 26.62 -10.72 0.06
N LEU A 7 26.57 -11.45 -1.07
CA LEU A 7 25.98 -10.98 -2.32
C LEU A 7 24.52 -10.55 -2.13
N LYS A 8 23.67 -11.40 -1.51
CA LYS A 8 22.26 -11.06 -1.25
C LYS A 8 22.09 -9.82 -0.37
N LYS A 9 22.95 -9.64 0.64
CA LYS A 9 22.93 -8.47 1.52
C LYS A 9 23.32 -7.21 0.77
N GLN A 10 24.35 -7.29 -0.08
CA GLN A 10 24.81 -6.21 -0.94
C GLN A 10 23.74 -5.81 -1.96
N THR A 11 23.09 -6.78 -2.61
CA THR A 11 21.96 -6.52 -3.53
C THR A 11 20.79 -5.83 -2.81
N LYS A 12 20.48 -6.22 -1.56
CA LYS A 12 19.43 -5.60 -0.76
C LYS A 12 19.75 -4.14 -0.42
N LEU A 13 21.02 -3.82 -0.16
CA LEU A 13 21.49 -2.46 0.13
C LEU A 13 21.53 -1.58 -1.13
N MET A 14 21.94 -2.13 -2.28
CA MET A 14 21.99 -1.41 -3.55
C MET A 14 20.60 -1.16 -4.16
N ARG A 15 19.58 -1.92 -3.75
CA ARG A 15 18.23 -1.80 -4.31
C ARG A 15 17.62 -0.44 -3.94
N LYS A 16 17.62 0.48 -4.92
CA LYS A 16 16.93 1.78 -4.82
C LYS A 16 15.46 1.53 -4.46
N LYS A 17 15.01 2.05 -3.30
CA LYS A 17 13.62 1.95 -2.87
C LYS A 17 12.78 2.78 -3.83
N ARG A 18 11.98 2.12 -4.68
CA ARG A 18 11.10 2.83 -5.62
C ARG A 18 9.98 3.50 -4.80
N TYR A 19 10.14 4.79 -4.52
CA TYR A 19 9.10 5.62 -3.89
C TYR A 19 8.03 5.94 -4.93
N TYR A 20 7.15 4.98 -5.20
CA TYR A 20 5.93 5.24 -5.96
C TYR A 20 4.84 5.66 -4.97
N LYS A 21 4.43 6.93 -5.02
CA LYS A 21 3.27 7.40 -4.27
C LYS A 21 2.04 6.70 -4.82
N SER A 22 1.32 5.97 -3.97
CA SER A 22 0.07 5.33 -4.37
C SER A 22 -0.94 6.38 -4.83
N LYS A 23 -1.79 6.06 -5.80
CA LYS A 23 -2.96 6.91 -6.15
C LYS A 23 -3.91 7.13 -4.96
N LEU A 24 -3.78 6.33 -3.91
CA LEU A 24 -4.52 6.46 -2.66
C LEU A 24 -3.90 7.46 -1.67
N GLU A 25 -2.64 7.87 -1.85
CA GLU A 25 -1.95 8.79 -0.94
C GLU A 25 -2.66 10.15 -0.77
N PRO A 26 -3.19 10.80 -1.83
CA PRO A 26 -3.96 12.04 -1.67
C PRO A 26 -5.21 11.88 -0.79
N LYS A 27 -5.75 10.66 -0.69
CA LYS A 27 -6.95 10.33 0.07
C LYS A 27 -6.63 9.60 1.38
N ARG A 28 -5.34 9.50 1.75
CA ARG A 28 -4.87 8.71 2.91
C ARG A 28 -5.59 9.03 4.20
N SER A 29 -5.65 10.30 4.58
CA SER A 29 -6.31 10.74 5.81
C SER A 29 -7.79 10.37 5.84
N LYS A 30 -8.48 10.49 4.69
CA LYS A 30 -9.90 10.13 4.57
C LYS A 30 -10.13 8.63 4.66
N LEU A 31 -9.25 7.82 4.05
CA LEU A 31 -9.29 6.37 4.12
C LEU A 31 -9.06 5.85 5.55
N LEU A 32 -8.06 6.40 6.25
CA LEU A 32 -7.78 6.07 7.65
C LEU A 32 -8.94 6.48 8.57
N LEU A 33 -9.54 7.65 8.35
CA LEU A 33 -10.69 8.11 9.11
C LEU A 33 -11.94 7.23 8.89
N MET A 34 -12.18 6.78 7.66
CA MET A 34 -13.29 5.85 7.38
C MET A 34 -13.07 4.51 8.09
N HIS A 35 -11.85 3.97 8.02
CA HIS A 35 -11.51 2.73 8.71
C HIS A 35 -11.58 2.86 10.23
N SER A 36 -11.13 3.98 10.81
CA SER A 36 -11.23 4.21 12.26
C SER A 36 -12.68 4.36 12.74
N LYS A 37 -13.59 4.81 11.86
CA LYS A 37 -15.04 4.82 12.10
C LYS A 37 -15.71 3.46 11.93
N GLY A 38 -14.95 2.40 11.64
CA GLY A 38 -15.45 1.03 11.48
C GLY A 38 -15.83 0.64 10.05
N ALA A 39 -15.51 1.46 9.04
CA ALA A 39 -15.75 1.07 7.66
C ALA A 39 -14.85 -0.12 7.28
N SER A 40 -15.47 -1.13 6.67
CA SER A 40 -14.79 -2.27 6.10
C SER A 40 -14.00 -1.89 4.84
N ILE A 41 -13.02 -2.72 4.51
CA ILE A 41 -12.18 -2.55 3.32
C ILE A 41 -13.02 -2.57 2.03
N ALA A 42 -14.11 -3.36 2.00
CA ALA A 42 -15.03 -3.43 0.87
C ALA A 42 -15.85 -2.14 0.69
N GLU A 43 -16.28 -1.52 1.79
CA GLU A 43 -16.98 -0.23 1.75
C GLU A 43 -16.03 0.89 1.29
N ILE A 44 -14.79 0.87 1.77
CA ILE A 44 -13.75 1.79 1.31
C ILE A 44 -13.48 1.61 -0.19
N GLN A 45 -13.43 0.37 -0.68
CA GLN A 45 -13.30 0.10 -2.11
C GLN A 45 -14.50 0.62 -2.90
N ARG A 46 -15.74 0.44 -2.40
CA ARG A 46 -16.95 0.97 -3.03
C ARG A 46 -16.94 2.50 -3.09
N TRP A 47 -16.48 3.16 -2.03
CA TRP A 47 -16.29 4.60 -2.00
C TRP A 47 -15.24 5.05 -3.04
N LEU A 48 -14.12 4.34 -3.15
CA LEU A 48 -13.09 4.64 -4.17
C LEU A 48 -13.62 4.50 -5.60
N LEU A 49 -14.51 3.54 -5.87
CA LEU A 49 -15.16 3.42 -7.17
C LEU A 49 -16.04 4.64 -7.50
N SER A 50 -16.77 5.18 -6.51
CA SER A 50 -17.55 6.42 -6.69
C SER A 50 -16.67 7.63 -7.02
N GLU A 51 -15.45 7.64 -6.50
CA GLU A 51 -14.41 8.65 -6.75
C GLU A 51 -13.64 8.41 -8.07
N ARG A 52 -14.12 7.51 -8.93
CA ARG A 52 -13.48 7.08 -10.19
C ARG A 52 -12.09 6.44 -10.01
N ILE A 53 -11.82 5.88 -8.84
CA ILE A 53 -10.58 5.19 -8.51
C ILE A 53 -10.84 3.68 -8.46
N LYS A 54 -10.52 2.97 -9.55
CA LYS A 54 -10.58 1.50 -9.59
C LYS A 54 -9.33 0.90 -8.95
N VAL A 55 -9.51 0.22 -7.83
CA VAL A 55 -8.45 -0.51 -7.11
C VAL A 55 -8.92 -1.90 -6.69
N ASN A 56 -7.96 -2.82 -6.56
CA ASN A 56 -8.21 -4.14 -6.01
C ASN A 56 -8.36 -4.05 -4.48
N TYR A 57 -9.18 -4.93 -3.90
CA TYR A 57 -9.28 -5.15 -2.45
C TYR A 57 -7.90 -5.27 -1.80
N SER A 58 -6.99 -6.06 -2.37
CA SER A 58 -5.65 -6.28 -1.83
C SER A 58 -4.83 -4.98 -1.75
N THR A 59 -5.04 -4.05 -2.68
CA THR A 59 -4.42 -2.73 -2.66
C THR A 59 -4.93 -1.89 -1.49
N VAL A 60 -6.24 -1.90 -1.23
CA VAL A 60 -6.85 -1.18 -0.10
C VAL A 60 -6.43 -1.81 1.23
N TYR A 61 -6.44 -3.15 1.32
CA TYR A 61 -5.98 -3.91 2.47
C TYR A 61 -4.53 -3.56 2.83
N ARG A 62 -3.62 -3.65 1.85
CA ARG A 62 -2.21 -3.32 2.06
C ARG A 62 -1.99 -1.86 2.44
N PHE A 63 -2.84 -0.96 1.94
CA PHE A 63 -2.73 0.47 2.24
C PHE A 63 -3.17 0.81 3.68
N ILE A 64 -4.17 0.10 4.21
CA ILE A 64 -4.68 0.33 5.56
C ILE A 64 -3.87 -0.43 6.62
N LYS A 65 -3.41 -1.64 6.29
CA LYS A 65 -2.67 -2.53 7.22
C LYS A 65 -1.15 -2.37 7.17
N GLY A 66 -0.61 -1.76 6.11
CA GLY A 66 0.83 -1.59 5.88
C GLY A 66 1.36 -0.31 6.51
#